data_AF-A0AAU5JH97-F1
#
_entry.id   AF-A0AAU5JH97-F1
#
_cell.length_a   1.000
_cell.length_b   1.000
_cell.length_c   1.000
_cell.angle_alpha   90.00
_cell.angle_beta   90.00
_cell.angle_gamma   90.00
#
_symmetry.space_group_name_H-M   'P 1'
#
loop_
_entity.id
_entity.type
_entity.pdbx_description
1 polymer ?
#
loop_
_entity_poly.entity_id
_entity_poly.type
_entity_poly.pdbx_seq_one_letter_code
_entity_poly.pdbx_strand_id
1 'polypeptide(L)'
;MLHIATDAFAARGYNNASLAEIADRAGLTQAGVLHYFRSKALLLTSVLELRDQTDIEQLGPDRPHGLEFLRHLVDTALRNAEREGIVRLYAVLSAESVTDDHPAQDYFRDRYEGLRGFVADALREACDVSDEDAKKADDAANAVIAVMDGLQVQWLLAPDTVNMAASTDLVVTALLASLAPHKFGPSDAPKPDRAGFQ
;
A
#
# COMPACT_ATOMS: atom_id res chain seq x y z
N MET A 1 20.66 6.27 10.91
CA MET A 1 20.88 7.04 9.66
C MET A 1 19.79 6.77 8.62
N LEU A 2 19.41 5.52 8.29
CA LEU A 2 18.25 5.27 7.41
C LEU A 2 16.96 5.92 7.93
N HIS A 3 16.63 5.80 9.21
CA HIS A 3 15.48 6.52 9.81
C HIS A 3 15.54 8.05 9.63
N ILE A 4 16.74 8.65 9.73
CA ILE A 4 16.92 10.10 9.53
C ILE A 4 16.68 10.48 8.07
N ALA A 5 17.13 9.63 7.14
CA ALA A 5 16.87 9.79 5.72
C ALA A 5 15.38 9.59 5.39
N THR A 6 14.71 8.61 6.01
CA THR A 6 13.26 8.41 5.95
C THR A 6 12.52 9.69 6.31
N ASP A 7 12.82 10.28 7.48
CA ASP A 7 12.17 11.52 7.91
C ASP A 7 12.41 12.67 6.93
N ALA A 8 13.63 12.81 6.42
CA ALA A 8 14.00 13.88 5.50
C ALA A 8 13.27 13.74 4.15
N PHE A 9 13.22 12.55 3.58
CA PHE A 9 12.51 12.27 2.34
C PHE A 9 10.99 12.37 2.51
N ALA A 10 10.44 11.89 3.64
CA ALA A 10 9.01 12.02 3.93
C ALA A 10 8.58 13.49 4.08
N ALA A 11 9.41 14.33 4.68
CA ALA A 11 9.07 15.74 4.92
C ALA A 11 9.27 16.63 3.69
N ARG A 12 10.25 16.34 2.82
CA ARG A 12 10.69 17.26 1.75
C ARG A 12 10.66 16.66 0.34
N GLY A 13 10.37 15.37 0.21
CA GLY A 13 10.57 14.64 -1.04
C GLY A 13 12.05 14.37 -1.33
N TYR A 14 12.32 13.59 -2.38
CA TYR A 14 13.66 13.27 -2.82
C TYR A 14 14.42 14.53 -3.20
N ASN A 15 13.86 15.38 -4.05
CA ASN A 15 14.59 16.50 -4.64
C ASN A 15 15.04 17.53 -3.59
N ASN A 16 14.17 17.90 -2.65
CA ASN A 16 14.47 18.95 -1.67
C ASN A 16 15.14 18.43 -0.38
N ALA A 17 15.20 17.11 -0.15
CA ALA A 17 15.95 16.57 0.99
C ALA A 17 17.47 16.77 0.81
N SER A 18 18.11 17.51 1.71
CA SER A 18 19.56 17.75 1.62
C SER A 18 20.37 16.60 2.20
N LEU A 19 21.33 16.07 1.42
CA LEU A 19 22.26 15.06 1.91
C LEU A 19 23.14 15.60 3.04
N ALA A 20 23.45 16.90 3.02
CA ALA A 20 24.22 17.55 4.08
C ALA A 20 23.42 17.63 5.39
N GLU A 21 22.13 17.98 5.34
CA GLU A 21 21.26 17.98 6.53
C GLU A 21 21.06 16.57 7.10
N ILE A 22 20.90 15.56 6.23
CA ILE A 22 20.81 14.16 6.66
C ILE A 22 22.09 13.72 7.35
N ALA A 23 23.25 14.09 6.81
CA ALA A 23 24.55 13.77 7.38
C ALA A 23 24.74 14.43 8.75
N ASP A 24 24.44 15.73 8.85
CA ASP A 24 24.54 16.52 10.09
C ASP A 24 23.66 15.92 11.20
N ARG A 25 22.38 15.66 10.91
CA ARG A 25 21.46 14.98 11.84
C ARG A 25 21.94 13.58 12.24
N ALA A 26 22.67 12.89 11.37
CA ALA A 26 23.24 11.57 11.64
C ALA A 26 24.58 11.61 12.38
N GLY A 27 25.13 12.79 12.67
CA GLY A 27 26.46 12.94 13.28
C GLY A 27 27.60 12.53 12.33
N LEU A 28 27.37 12.62 11.01
CA LEU A 28 28.31 12.23 9.97
C LEU A 28 28.64 13.43 9.07
N THR A 29 29.76 13.34 8.37
CA THR A 29 30.02 14.24 7.23
C THR A 29 29.25 13.75 6.00
N GLN A 30 28.98 14.66 5.06
CA GLN A 30 28.37 14.28 3.78
C GLN A 30 29.21 13.22 3.04
N ALA A 31 30.55 13.36 3.08
CA ALA A 31 31.47 12.35 2.56
C ALA A 31 31.32 11.00 3.28
N GLY A 32 31.11 11.02 4.60
CA GLY A 32 30.82 9.82 5.39
C GLY A 32 29.54 9.11 4.92
N VAL A 33 28.44 9.83 4.70
CA VAL A 33 27.20 9.24 4.17
C VAL A 33 27.40 8.68 2.76
N LEU A 34 28.09 9.42 1.88
CA LEU A 34 28.42 8.95 0.53
C LEU A 34 29.37 7.74 0.53
N HIS A 35 30.20 7.56 1.57
CA HIS A 35 30.99 6.35 1.71
C HIS A 35 30.10 5.10 1.91
N TYR A 36 29.00 5.24 2.68
CA TYR A 36 28.07 4.13 2.94
C TYR A 36 27.16 3.81 1.75
N PHE A 37 26.54 4.81 1.11
CA PHE A 37 25.54 4.58 0.05
C PHE A 37 26.02 4.90 -1.35
N ARG A 38 27.21 5.49 -1.52
CA ARG A 38 27.76 5.96 -2.80
C ARG A 38 27.00 7.12 -3.46
N SER A 39 25.69 7.22 -3.29
CA SER A 39 24.87 8.33 -3.80
C SER A 39 23.61 8.56 -2.96
N LYS A 40 22.99 9.72 -3.14
CA LYS A 40 21.68 10.04 -2.55
C LYS A 40 20.56 9.16 -3.12
N ALA A 41 20.67 8.76 -4.39
CA ALA A 41 19.74 7.84 -5.03
C ALA A 41 19.79 6.44 -4.38
N LEU A 42 20.98 5.91 -4.12
CA LEU A 42 21.14 4.63 -3.43
C LEU A 42 20.72 4.70 -1.95
N LEU A 43 20.91 5.85 -1.29
CA LEU A 43 20.33 6.06 0.03
C LEU A 43 18.79 6.02 0.00
N LEU A 44 18.17 6.61 -1.02
CA LEU A 44 16.72 6.55 -1.22
C LEU A 44 16.24 5.11 -1.40
N THR A 45 16.86 4.35 -2.31
CA THR A 45 16.45 2.96 -2.56
C THR A 45 16.64 2.09 -1.32
N SER A 46 17.75 2.26 -0.57
CA SER A 46 17.94 1.54 0.70
C SER A 46 16.90 1.90 1.78
N VAL A 47 16.40 3.14 1.80
CA VAL A 47 15.30 3.54 2.69
C VAL A 47 14.00 2.82 2.30
N LEU A 48 13.73 2.72 1.00
CA LEU A 48 12.54 2.05 0.45
C LEU A 48 12.59 0.52 0.68
N GLU A 49 13.74 -0.11 0.42
CA GLU A 49 13.99 -1.54 0.65
C GLU A 49 13.84 -1.93 2.13
N LEU A 50 14.41 -1.14 3.05
CA LEU A 50 14.25 -1.36 4.48
C LEU A 50 12.77 -1.36 4.88
N ARG A 51 11.96 -0.53 4.22
CA ARG A 51 10.55 -0.43 4.54
C ARG A 51 9.75 -1.61 4.02
N ASP A 52 10.01 -2.09 2.81
CA ASP A 52 9.32 -3.25 2.24
C ASP A 52 9.61 -4.55 3.01
N GLN A 53 10.84 -4.69 3.51
CA GLN A 53 11.20 -5.76 4.44
C GLN A 53 10.36 -5.77 5.71
N THR A 54 9.64 -4.70 6.03
CA THR A 54 8.84 -4.60 7.25
C THR A 54 7.36 -4.96 7.05
N ASP A 55 6.83 -5.01 5.81
CA ASP A 55 5.39 -5.14 5.56
C ASP A 55 5.00 -6.34 4.66
N ILE A 56 5.52 -6.45 3.44
CA ILE A 56 5.03 -7.44 2.43
C ILE A 56 6.03 -8.58 2.21
N GLU A 57 7.33 -8.30 2.26
CA GLU A 57 8.38 -9.30 2.05
C GLU A 57 8.56 -10.23 3.26
N GLN A 58 8.25 -9.75 4.46
CA GLN A 58 8.27 -10.55 5.70
C GLN A 58 7.32 -11.75 5.68
N LEU A 59 6.30 -11.72 4.83
CA LEU A 59 5.34 -12.81 4.70
C LEU A 59 5.97 -14.06 4.07
N GLY A 60 7.03 -13.89 3.26
CA GLY A 60 7.78 -15.01 2.70
C GLY A 60 6.89 -16.07 2.02
N PRO A 61 7.28 -17.36 2.06
CA PRO A 61 6.44 -18.45 1.55
C PRO A 61 5.18 -18.71 2.39
N ASP A 62 5.10 -18.17 3.61
CA ASP A 62 3.96 -18.32 4.53
C ASP A 62 2.93 -17.19 4.37
N ARG A 63 2.97 -16.49 3.22
CA ARG A 63 2.07 -15.38 2.95
C ARG A 63 0.62 -15.85 2.97
N PRO A 64 -0.30 -15.07 3.57
CA PRO A 64 -1.73 -15.31 3.45
C PRO A 64 -2.18 -15.37 1.98
N HIS A 65 -3.17 -16.21 1.71
CA HIS A 65 -3.73 -16.44 0.38
C HIS A 65 -5.24 -16.16 0.38
N GLY A 66 -5.84 -16.03 -0.80
CA GLY A 66 -7.27 -15.73 -0.95
C GLY A 66 -7.79 -14.62 -0.03
N LEU A 67 -8.87 -14.92 0.70
CA LEU A 67 -9.51 -13.99 1.62
C LEU A 67 -8.59 -13.52 2.77
N GLU A 68 -7.65 -14.37 3.23
CA GLU A 68 -6.73 -13.99 4.31
C GLU A 68 -5.75 -12.91 3.84
N PHE A 69 -5.32 -12.96 2.57
CA PHE A 69 -4.50 -11.88 2.00
C PHE A 69 -5.28 -10.56 1.93
N LEU A 70 -6.54 -10.61 1.51
CA LEU A 70 -7.38 -9.41 1.43
C LEU A 70 -7.64 -8.81 2.81
N ARG A 71 -7.85 -9.63 3.84
CA ARG A 71 -7.92 -9.18 5.25
C ARG A 71 -6.60 -8.56 5.70
N HIS A 72 -5.48 -9.16 5.31
CA HIS A 72 -4.17 -8.62 5.63
C HIS A 72 -3.93 -7.21 5.07
N LEU A 73 -4.52 -6.86 3.91
CA LEU A 73 -4.49 -5.48 3.38
C LEU A 73 -5.23 -4.50 4.29
N VAL A 74 -6.39 -4.90 4.82
CA VAL A 74 -7.17 -4.09 5.78
C VAL A 74 -6.39 -3.91 7.07
N ASP A 75 -5.79 -4.98 7.60
CA ASP A 75 -4.95 -4.91 8.80
C ASP A 75 -3.71 -4.03 8.58
N THR A 76 -3.16 -4.04 7.36
CA THR A 76 -2.05 -3.17 6.98
C THR A 76 -2.49 -1.71 6.98
N ALA A 77 -3.66 -1.39 6.45
CA ALA A 77 -4.22 -0.04 6.51
C ALA A 77 -4.44 0.43 7.97
N LEU A 78 -4.85 -0.47 8.86
CA LEU A 78 -4.97 -0.18 10.29
C LEU A 78 -3.61 0.14 10.94
N ARG A 79 -2.61 -0.72 10.75
CA ARG A 79 -1.25 -0.50 11.27
C ARG A 79 -0.60 0.76 10.70
N ASN A 80 -0.90 1.11 9.46
CA ASN A 80 -0.38 2.30 8.81
C ASN A 80 -0.93 3.60 9.43
N ALA A 81 -2.14 3.57 10.00
CA ALA A 81 -2.68 4.70 10.76
C ALA A 81 -1.87 5.03 12.03
N GLU A 82 -1.02 4.12 12.50
CA GLU A 82 -0.09 4.34 13.62
C GLU A 82 1.31 4.80 13.17
N ARG A 83 1.56 4.83 11.85
CA ARG A 83 2.90 5.01 11.25
C ARG A 83 2.92 6.16 10.24
N GLU A 84 2.46 7.34 10.67
CA GLU A 84 2.29 8.51 9.79
C GLU A 84 3.51 8.83 8.92
N GLY A 85 4.72 8.85 9.50
CA GLY A 85 5.94 9.19 8.77
C GLY A 85 6.24 8.26 7.58
N ILE A 86 5.86 6.99 7.69
CA ILE A 86 6.03 6.00 6.63
C ILE A 86 4.98 6.19 5.55
N VAL A 87 3.72 6.37 5.95
CA VAL A 87 2.62 6.64 5.01
C VAL A 87 2.94 7.88 4.18
N ARG A 88 3.45 8.93 4.85
CA ARG A 88 3.93 10.15 4.21
C ARG A 88 5.06 9.90 3.22
N LEU A 89 6.05 9.08 3.59
CA LEU A 89 7.16 8.72 2.70
C LEU A 89 6.64 8.10 1.39
N TYR A 90 5.77 7.10 1.47
CA TYR A 90 5.22 6.45 0.27
C TYR A 90 4.35 7.39 -0.55
N ALA A 91 3.47 8.15 0.09
CA ALA A 91 2.60 9.09 -0.61
C ALA A 91 3.40 10.14 -1.41
N VAL A 92 4.47 10.67 -0.83
CA VAL A 92 5.35 11.64 -1.50
C VAL A 92 6.18 10.97 -2.59
N LEU A 93 6.89 9.89 -2.28
CA LEU A 93 7.83 9.29 -3.22
C LEU A 93 7.15 8.54 -4.37
N SER A 94 5.98 7.94 -4.16
CA SER A 94 5.19 7.34 -5.25
C SER A 94 4.79 8.41 -6.26
N ALA A 95 4.30 9.56 -5.78
CA ALA A 95 3.95 10.69 -6.64
C ALA A 95 5.17 11.32 -7.33
N GLU A 96 6.30 11.48 -6.64
CA GLU A 96 7.53 11.97 -7.29
C GLU A 96 8.11 10.98 -8.29
N SER A 97 7.92 9.67 -8.08
CA SER A 97 8.46 8.65 -8.98
C SER A 97 7.92 8.72 -10.40
N VAL A 98 6.75 9.35 -10.63
CA VAL A 98 6.21 9.47 -11.99
C VAL A 98 6.87 10.57 -12.83
N THR A 99 7.73 11.40 -12.24
CA THR A 99 8.46 12.44 -12.98
C THR A 99 9.71 11.89 -13.66
N ASP A 100 10.16 12.53 -14.74
CA ASP A 100 11.33 12.13 -15.53
C ASP A 100 12.58 11.87 -14.67
N ASP A 101 13.30 10.80 -14.99
CA ASP A 101 14.57 10.39 -14.38
C ASP A 101 14.58 10.22 -12.83
N HIS A 102 13.41 10.04 -12.20
CA HIS A 102 13.35 9.86 -10.75
C HIS A 102 13.96 8.50 -10.33
N PRO A 103 14.92 8.47 -9.38
CA PRO A 103 15.68 7.25 -9.06
C PRO A 103 14.87 6.12 -8.43
N ALA A 104 13.67 6.40 -7.91
CA ALA A 104 12.76 5.39 -7.37
C ALA A 104 11.76 4.84 -8.40
N GLN A 105 11.83 5.24 -9.68
CA GLN A 105 10.91 4.78 -10.73
C GLN A 105 10.78 3.26 -10.78
N ASP A 106 11.91 2.57 -10.91
CA ASP A 106 11.91 1.12 -11.08
C ASP A 106 11.45 0.42 -9.81
N TYR A 107 11.87 0.92 -8.63
CA TYR A 107 11.36 0.41 -7.35
C TYR A 107 9.83 0.47 -7.27
N PHE A 108 9.21 1.62 -7.58
CA PHE A 108 7.75 1.74 -7.52
C PHE A 108 7.06 0.92 -8.61
N ARG A 109 7.65 0.82 -9.81
CA ARG A 109 7.14 -0.04 -10.89
C ARG A 109 7.06 -1.49 -10.44
N ASP A 110 8.16 -2.03 -9.92
CA ASP A 110 8.28 -3.42 -9.48
C ASP A 110 7.35 -3.70 -8.29
N ARG A 111 7.30 -2.77 -7.33
CA ARG A 111 6.37 -2.82 -6.20
C ARG A 111 4.92 -2.93 -6.66
N TYR A 112 4.50 -2.06 -7.58
CA TYR A 112 3.12 -2.05 -8.05
C TYR A 112 2.80 -3.28 -8.89
N GLU A 113 3.75 -3.79 -9.68
CA GLU A 113 3.59 -5.04 -10.41
C GLU A 113 3.37 -6.22 -9.47
N GLY A 114 4.24 -6.37 -8.47
CA GLY A 114 4.11 -7.42 -7.46
C GLY A 114 2.80 -7.31 -6.67
N LEU A 115 2.46 -6.11 -6.18
CA LEU A 115 1.24 -5.91 -5.40
C LEU A 115 -0.02 -6.20 -6.21
N ARG A 116 -0.09 -5.75 -7.48
CA ARG A 116 -1.21 -6.08 -8.37
C ARG A 116 -1.34 -7.59 -8.56
N GLY A 117 -0.23 -8.29 -8.80
CA GLY A 117 -0.22 -9.74 -8.93
C GLY A 117 -0.79 -10.43 -7.69
N PHE A 118 -0.28 -10.08 -6.51
CA PHE A 118 -0.73 -10.70 -5.26
C PHE A 118 -2.21 -10.43 -4.94
N VAL A 119 -2.69 -9.21 -5.17
CA VAL A 119 -4.10 -8.88 -4.96
C VAL A 119 -4.99 -9.59 -5.98
N ALA A 120 -4.58 -9.64 -7.25
CA ALA A 120 -5.35 -10.32 -8.30
C ALA A 120 -5.45 -11.82 -8.02
N ASP A 121 -4.35 -12.47 -7.62
CA ASP A 121 -4.34 -13.89 -7.27
C ASP A 121 -5.23 -14.18 -6.05
N ALA A 122 -5.17 -13.34 -5.02
CA ALA A 122 -6.04 -13.44 -3.86
C ALA A 122 -7.53 -13.29 -4.22
N LEU A 123 -7.87 -12.39 -5.15
CA LEU A 123 -9.24 -12.22 -5.64
C LEU A 123 -9.70 -13.43 -6.46
N ARG A 124 -8.83 -13.96 -7.33
CA ARG A 124 -9.12 -15.17 -8.13
C ARG A 124 -9.42 -16.36 -7.24
N GLU A 125 -8.58 -16.60 -6.23
CA GLU A 125 -8.73 -17.69 -5.28
C GLU A 125 -9.98 -17.51 -4.39
N ALA A 126 -10.22 -16.31 -3.87
CA ALA A 126 -11.39 -16.06 -3.03
C ALA A 126 -12.72 -16.23 -3.78
N CYS A 127 -12.76 -15.83 -5.04
CA CYS A 127 -13.97 -15.77 -5.85
C CYS A 127 -14.16 -16.96 -6.82
N ASP A 128 -13.22 -17.91 -6.89
CA ASP A 128 -13.15 -18.94 -7.94
C ASP A 128 -13.26 -18.35 -9.36
N VAL A 129 -12.53 -17.26 -9.63
CA VAL A 129 -12.57 -16.57 -10.93
C VAL A 129 -11.96 -17.48 -11.99
N SER A 130 -12.67 -17.70 -13.10
CA SER A 130 -12.18 -18.46 -14.24
C SER A 130 -11.12 -17.67 -15.04
N ASP A 131 -10.30 -18.38 -15.82
CA ASP A 131 -9.30 -17.75 -16.68
C ASP A 131 -9.91 -16.74 -17.67
N GLU A 132 -11.13 -16.99 -18.14
CA GLU A 132 -11.87 -16.09 -19.04
C GLU A 132 -12.20 -14.74 -18.39
N ASP A 133 -12.35 -14.73 -17.06
CA ASP A 133 -12.67 -13.53 -16.26
C ASP A 133 -11.45 -12.98 -15.49
N ALA A 134 -10.25 -13.51 -15.74
CA ALA A 134 -9.02 -13.11 -15.05
C ALA A 134 -8.76 -11.59 -15.11
N LYS A 135 -9.13 -10.94 -16.21
CA LYS A 135 -9.02 -9.49 -16.38
C LYS A 135 -9.87 -8.70 -15.38
N LYS A 136 -11.05 -9.21 -14.99
CA LYS A 136 -11.90 -8.55 -13.99
C LYS A 136 -11.22 -8.54 -12.62
N ALA A 137 -10.50 -9.62 -12.29
CA ALA A 137 -9.69 -9.67 -11.06
C ALA A 137 -8.50 -8.71 -11.12
N ASP A 138 -7.84 -8.57 -12.28
CA ASP A 138 -6.76 -7.58 -12.48
C ASP A 138 -7.26 -6.14 -12.32
N ASP A 139 -8.39 -5.81 -12.94
CA ASP A 139 -9.01 -4.47 -12.83
C ASP A 139 -9.47 -4.18 -11.40
N ALA A 140 -10.00 -5.19 -10.70
CA ALA A 140 -10.33 -5.09 -9.28
C ALA A 140 -9.08 -4.88 -8.40
N ALA A 141 -7.98 -5.58 -8.69
CA ALA A 141 -6.71 -5.39 -7.98
C ALA A 141 -6.17 -3.95 -8.16
N ASN A 142 -6.25 -3.40 -9.38
CA ASN A 142 -5.93 -2.00 -9.65
C ASN A 142 -6.77 -1.06 -8.79
N ALA A 143 -8.07 -1.32 -8.68
CA ALA A 143 -9.00 -0.49 -7.91
C ALA A 143 -8.69 -0.52 -6.40
N VAL A 144 -8.41 -1.70 -5.84
CA VAL A 144 -8.01 -1.83 -4.42
C VAL A 144 -6.77 -0.98 -4.12
N ILE A 145 -5.73 -1.11 -4.94
CA ILE A 145 -4.46 -0.39 -4.74
C ILE A 145 -4.68 1.12 -4.89
N ALA A 146 -5.40 1.55 -5.92
CA ALA A 146 -5.70 2.96 -6.14
C ALA A 146 -6.48 3.59 -4.97
N VAL A 147 -7.43 2.85 -4.40
CA VAL A 147 -8.17 3.30 -3.20
C VAL A 147 -7.22 3.41 -2.01
N MET A 148 -6.38 2.41 -1.76
CA MET A 148 -5.43 2.45 -0.64
C MET A 148 -4.47 3.64 -0.75
N ASP A 149 -3.88 3.88 -1.92
CA ASP A 149 -2.97 5.01 -2.16
C ASP A 149 -3.70 6.36 -1.99
N GLY A 150 -4.90 6.48 -2.54
CA GLY A 150 -5.72 7.68 -2.40
C GLY A 150 -6.14 7.96 -0.94
N LEU A 151 -6.45 6.90 -0.18
CA LEU A 151 -6.79 7.00 1.23
C LEU A 151 -5.60 7.45 2.08
N GLN A 152 -4.38 7.01 1.77
CA GLN A 152 -3.17 7.47 2.46
C GLN A 152 -3.00 8.98 2.35
N VAL A 153 -3.14 9.54 1.14
CA VAL A 153 -3.05 10.99 0.92
C VAL A 153 -4.14 11.74 1.69
N GLN A 154 -5.38 11.27 1.61
CA GLN A 154 -6.51 11.92 2.29
C GLN A 154 -6.39 11.83 3.82
N TRP A 155 -5.95 10.69 4.35
CA TRP A 155 -5.72 10.49 5.77
C TRP A 155 -4.59 11.38 6.31
N LEU A 156 -3.50 11.55 5.58
CA LEU A 156 -2.42 12.48 5.95
C LEU A 156 -2.89 13.94 6.06
N LEU A 157 -3.98 14.29 5.37
CA LEU A 157 -4.58 15.63 5.39
C LEU A 157 -5.72 15.76 6.43
N ALA A 158 -6.41 14.66 6.74
CA ALA A 158 -7.57 14.64 7.64
C ALA A 158 -7.64 13.33 8.45
N PRO A 159 -6.69 13.10 9.37
CA PRO A 159 -6.56 11.81 10.06
C PRO A 159 -7.75 11.48 10.96
N ASP A 160 -8.43 12.50 11.49
CA ASP A 160 -9.62 12.35 12.33
C ASP A 160 -10.92 12.07 11.54
N THR A 161 -10.86 12.21 10.20
CA THR A 161 -12.03 12.05 9.32
C THR A 161 -11.94 10.80 8.47
N VAL A 162 -10.75 10.49 7.95
CA VAL A 162 -10.56 9.40 6.98
C VAL A 162 -10.19 8.12 7.71
N ASN A 163 -11.06 7.12 7.68
CA ASN A 163 -10.72 5.78 8.19
C ASN A 163 -10.20 4.91 7.04
N MET A 164 -8.87 4.79 6.93
CA MET A 164 -8.22 4.00 5.86
C MET A 164 -8.65 2.53 5.90
N ALA A 165 -8.67 1.90 7.08
CA ALA A 165 -8.98 0.49 7.23
C ALA A 165 -10.44 0.18 6.83
N ALA A 166 -11.40 0.93 7.39
CA ALA A 166 -12.81 0.75 7.07
C ALA A 166 -13.12 1.04 5.59
N SER A 167 -12.48 2.04 5.00
CA SER A 167 -12.69 2.37 3.58
C SER A 167 -12.07 1.33 2.64
N THR A 168 -10.92 0.75 3.02
CA THR A 168 -10.32 -0.37 2.29
C THR A 168 -11.20 -1.61 2.37
N ASP A 169 -11.68 -1.96 3.57
CA ASP A 169 -12.58 -3.09 3.79
C ASP A 169 -13.88 -2.98 2.98
N LEU A 170 -14.47 -1.77 2.94
CA LEU A 170 -15.66 -1.50 2.14
C LEU A 170 -15.44 -1.83 0.65
N VAL A 171 -14.31 -1.37 0.08
CA VAL A 171 -14.00 -1.59 -1.33
C VAL A 171 -13.67 -3.05 -1.62
N VAL A 172 -12.89 -3.70 -0.76
CA VAL A 172 -12.59 -5.14 -0.87
C VAL A 172 -13.90 -5.95 -0.84
N THR A 173 -14.78 -5.68 0.13
CA THR A 173 -16.08 -6.35 0.26
C THR A 173 -16.96 -6.13 -0.97
N ALA A 174 -17.03 -4.89 -1.48
CA ALA A 174 -17.82 -4.59 -2.67
C ALA A 174 -17.29 -5.31 -3.93
N LEU A 175 -15.97 -5.40 -4.09
CA LEU A 175 -15.35 -6.10 -5.21
C LEU A 175 -15.53 -7.62 -5.12
N LEU A 176 -15.43 -8.21 -3.91
CA LEU A 176 -15.75 -9.62 -3.68
C LEU A 176 -17.20 -9.93 -4.06
N ALA A 177 -18.16 -9.09 -3.63
CA ALA A 177 -19.57 -9.23 -4.00
C ALA A 177 -19.81 -9.05 -5.51
N SER A 178 -19.03 -8.21 -6.18
CA SER A 178 -19.12 -8.02 -7.63
C SER A 178 -18.53 -9.19 -8.42
N LEU A 179 -17.42 -9.77 -7.97
CA LEU A 179 -16.71 -10.85 -8.66
C LEU A 179 -17.36 -12.21 -8.42
N ALA A 180 -17.84 -12.47 -7.21
CA ALA A 180 -18.57 -13.68 -6.86
C ALA A 180 -19.85 -13.36 -6.07
N PRO A 181 -20.91 -12.84 -6.73
CA PRO A 181 -22.18 -12.55 -6.08
C PRO A 181 -22.80 -13.76 -5.39
N HIS A 182 -22.56 -14.96 -5.93
CA HIS A 182 -23.05 -16.22 -5.36
C HIS A 182 -22.39 -16.60 -4.02
N LYS A 183 -21.19 -16.07 -3.73
CA LYS A 183 -20.46 -16.28 -2.47
C LYS A 183 -20.60 -15.11 -1.50
N PHE A 184 -20.53 -13.89 -2.02
CA PHE A 184 -20.38 -12.67 -1.22
C PHE A 184 -21.49 -11.65 -1.43
N GLY A 185 -22.46 -11.94 -2.30
CA GLY A 185 -23.65 -11.11 -2.46
C GLY A 185 -24.56 -11.17 -1.22
N PRO A 186 -25.51 -10.23 -1.09
CA PRO A 186 -26.51 -10.28 -0.04
C PRO A 186 -27.27 -11.61 -0.13
N SER A 187 -27.34 -12.35 0.98
CA SER A 187 -28.11 -13.58 1.05
C SER A 187 -29.58 -13.31 0.73
N ASP A 188 -30.14 -14.06 -0.21
CA ASP A 188 -31.59 -14.13 -0.48
C ASP A 188 -32.35 -14.82 0.67
N ALA A 189 -31.98 -14.56 1.93
CA ALA A 189 -32.77 -14.98 3.06
C ALA A 189 -34.12 -14.24 2.96
N PRO A 190 -35.27 -14.94 2.92
CA PRO A 190 -36.57 -14.28 2.85
C PRO A 190 -36.68 -13.34 4.05
N LYS A 191 -36.96 -12.06 3.77
CA LYS A 191 -37.32 -11.09 4.82
C LYS A 191 -38.44 -11.73 5.65
N PRO A 192 -38.35 -11.78 6.99
CA PRO A 192 -39.42 -12.32 7.80
C PRO A 192 -40.69 -11.58 7.43
N ASP A 193 -41.68 -12.36 7.00
CA ASP A 193 -42.98 -11.87 6.57
C ASP A 193 -43.53 -10.98 7.69
N ARG A 194 -43.81 -9.71 7.37
CA ARG A 194 -44.52 -8.83 8.30
C ARG A 194 -45.99 -9.23 8.30
N ALA A 195 -46.26 -10.47 8.71
CA ALA A 195 -47.59 -11.01 8.90
C ALA A 195 -48.01 -10.77 10.35
N GLY A 196 -48.90 -9.79 10.54
CA GLY A 196 -49.94 -9.83 11.57
C GLY A 196 -49.54 -9.49 13.01
N PHE A 197 -49.47 -8.19 13.31
CA PHE A 197 -50.11 -7.70 14.53
C PHE A 197 -51.41 -7.02 14.09
N GLN A 198 -52.52 -7.76 14.17
CA GLN A 198 -53.84 -7.18 14.44
C GLN A 198 -54.00 -7.03 15.94
#